data_AF-A0A806K078-F1
#
_entry.id   AF-A0A806K078-F1
#
_cell.length_a   1.000
_cell.length_b   1.000
_cell.length_c   1.000
_cell.angle_alpha   90.00
_cell.angle_beta   90.00
_cell.angle_gamma   90.00
#
_symmetry.space_group_name_H-M   'P 1'
#
loop_
_entity.id
_entity.type
_entity.pdbx_description
1 polymer ?
#
loop_
_entity_poly.entity_id
_entity_poly.type
_entity_poly.pdbx_seq_one_letter_code
_entity_poly.pdbx_strand_id
1 'polypeptide(L)'
;MSQNEFARSIFISNGYIAELEGEHRKVNDRIIQLISLTFGVNEKWLKDGEGSMFYSTPGEKLQRMTGLFNDLPPKFQDYVMQQIEQLLNVTGKADP
;
A
#
# COMPACT_ATOMS: atom_id res chain seq x y z
N MET A 1 -7.91 17.85 3.97
CA MET A 1 -8.43 17.52 2.62
C MET A 1 -9.93 17.74 2.63
N SER A 2 -10.44 18.55 1.73
CA SER A 2 -11.88 18.74 1.48
C SER A 2 -12.47 17.59 0.67
N GLN A 3 -13.79 17.43 0.69
CA GLN A 3 -14.50 16.41 -0.09
C GLN A 3 -14.18 16.52 -1.60
N ASN A 4 -14.09 17.75 -2.11
CA ASN A 4 -13.73 18.01 -3.51
C ASN A 4 -12.30 17.58 -3.84
N GLU A 5 -11.35 17.83 -2.93
CA GLU A 5 -9.96 17.38 -3.11
C GLU A 5 -9.86 15.86 -3.05
N PHE A 6 -10.61 15.22 -2.14
CA PHE A 6 -10.67 13.77 -2.05
C PHE A 6 -11.24 13.14 -3.32
N ALA A 7 -12.42 13.60 -3.78
CA ALA A 7 -13.06 13.11 -5.00
C ALA A 7 -12.10 13.20 -6.21
N ARG A 8 -11.40 14.33 -6.35
CA ARG A 8 -10.40 14.54 -7.41
C ARG A 8 -9.22 13.58 -7.29
N SER A 9 -8.71 13.34 -6.08
CA SER A 9 -7.54 12.48 -5.84
C SER A 9 -7.77 11.00 -6.19
N ILE A 10 -9.01 10.53 -6.14
CA ILE A 10 -9.39 9.16 -6.54
C ILE A 10 -10.21 9.13 -7.83
N PHE A 11 -10.18 10.22 -8.62
CA PHE A 11 -10.78 10.32 -9.96
C PHE A 11 -12.28 10.02 -10.03
N ILE A 12 -13.07 10.51 -9.06
CA ILE A 12 -14.53 10.42 -9.07
C ILE A 12 -15.19 11.80 -8.89
N SER A 13 -16.49 11.89 -9.17
CA SER A 13 -17.23 13.15 -9.00
C SER A 13 -17.60 13.40 -7.53
N ASN A 14 -17.76 14.67 -7.17
CA ASN A 14 -18.25 15.05 -5.84
C ASN A 14 -19.63 14.44 -5.54
N GLY A 15 -20.50 14.35 -6.56
CA GLY A 15 -21.80 13.70 -6.43
C GLY A 15 -21.68 12.21 -6.09
N TYR A 16 -20.67 11.53 -6.64
CA TYR A 16 -20.40 10.13 -6.29
C TYR A 16 -20.00 9.99 -4.82
N ILE A 17 -19.12 10.87 -4.30
CA ILE A 17 -18.77 10.88 -2.88
C ILE A 17 -20.00 11.18 -2.01
N ALA A 18 -20.82 12.15 -2.39
CA ALA A 18 -22.02 12.49 -1.65
C ALA A 18 -23.02 11.31 -1.57
N GLU A 19 -23.16 10.54 -2.64
CA GLU A 19 -23.97 9.31 -2.63
C GLU A 19 -23.39 8.22 -1.73
N LEU A 20 -22.06 8.11 -1.64
CA LEU A 20 -21.40 7.17 -0.72
C LEU A 20 -21.60 7.58 0.75
N GLU A 21 -21.39 8.86 1.07
CA GLU A 21 -21.55 9.40 2.43
C GLU A 21 -23.00 9.40 2.91
N GLY A 22 -23.94 9.63 2.00
CA GLY A 22 -25.39 9.55 2.28
C GLY A 22 -25.93 8.12 2.35
N GLU A 23 -25.07 7.10 2.30
CA GLU A 23 -25.44 5.67 2.28
C GLU A 23 -26.35 5.25 1.11
N HIS A 24 -26.56 6.13 0.14
CA HIS A 24 -27.34 5.87 -1.07
C HIS A 24 -26.61 4.95 -2.05
N ARG A 25 -25.28 4.83 -1.90
CA ARG A 25 -24.42 3.96 -2.68
C ARG A 25 -23.45 3.22 -1.77
N LYS A 26 -23.30 1.91 -2.00
CA LYS A 26 -22.26 1.12 -1.33
C LYS A 26 -20.89 1.36 -1.96
N VAL A 27 -19.87 1.44 -1.11
CA VAL A 27 -18.46 1.40 -1.53
C VAL A 27 -18.20 0.05 -2.20
N ASN A 28 -17.59 0.08 -3.39
CA ASN A 28 -17.21 -1.12 -4.13
C ASN A 28 -15.69 -1.33 -4.13
N ASP A 29 -15.24 -2.48 -4.61
CA ASP A 29 -13.81 -2.85 -4.63
C ASP A 29 -12.95 -1.85 -5.41
N ARG A 30 -13.47 -1.26 -6.48
CA ARG A 30 -12.76 -0.23 -7.26
C ARG A 30 -12.44 0.99 -6.40
N ILE A 31 -13.41 1.47 -5.63
CA ILE A 31 -13.22 2.62 -4.74
C ILE A 31 -12.21 2.29 -3.63
N ILE A 32 -12.29 1.08 -3.08
CA ILE A 32 -11.37 0.61 -2.03
C ILE A 32 -9.93 0.56 -2.57
N GLN A 33 -9.72 0.01 -3.77
CA GLN A 33 -8.41 0.00 -4.41
C GLN A 33 -7.88 1.40 -4.71
N LEU A 34 -8.72 2.29 -5.24
CA LEU A 34 -8.32 3.67 -5.52
C LEU A 34 -7.89 4.41 -4.25
N ILE A 35 -8.66 4.30 -3.17
CA ILE A 35 -8.29 4.90 -1.87
C ILE A 35 -6.98 4.30 -1.35
N SER A 36 -6.83 2.99 -1.43
CA SER A 36 -5.64 2.29 -0.94
C SER A 36 -4.39 2.69 -1.71
N LEU A 37 -4.47 2.79 -3.04
CA LEU A 37 -3.36 3.23 -3.90
C LEU A 37 -3.02 4.71 -3.73
N THR A 38 -4.02 5.58 -3.64
CA THR A 38 -3.80 7.03 -3.53
C THR A 38 -3.25 7.43 -2.17
N PHE A 39 -3.68 6.77 -1.08
CA PHE A 39 -3.39 7.20 0.29
C PHE A 39 -2.54 6.20 1.10
N GLY A 40 -2.14 5.07 0.51
CA GLY A 40 -1.38 4.04 1.23
C GLY A 40 -2.19 3.37 2.35
N VAL A 41 -3.52 3.39 2.23
CA VAL A 41 -4.44 2.77 3.19
C VAL A 41 -4.45 1.26 2.98
N ASN A 42 -4.49 0.50 4.08
CA ASN A 42 -4.62 -0.94 4.04
C ASN A 42 -6.05 -1.34 3.66
N GLU A 43 -6.22 -2.14 2.61
CA GLU A 43 -7.55 -2.56 2.12
C GLU A 43 -8.35 -3.33 3.17
N LYS A 44 -7.71 -4.18 3.96
CA LYS A 44 -8.35 -4.99 5.00
C LYS A 44 -8.86 -4.13 6.15
N TRP A 45 -8.10 -3.10 6.52
CA TRP A 45 -8.59 -2.11 7.47
C TRP A 45 -9.75 -1.30 6.89
N LEU A 46 -9.68 -0.91 5.62
CA LEU A 46 -10.72 -0.11 4.97
C LEU A 46 -12.04 -0.88 4.80
N LYS A 47 -11.98 -2.19 4.61
CA LYS A 47 -13.15 -3.08 4.46
C LYS A 47 -13.77 -3.46 5.80
N ASP A 48 -12.94 -3.95 6.71
CA ASP A 48 -13.39 -4.72 7.87
C ASP A 48 -12.96 -4.10 9.21
N GLY A 49 -12.17 -3.01 9.17
CA GLY A 49 -11.57 -2.39 10.35
C GLY A 49 -10.42 -3.20 10.97
N GLU A 50 -9.99 -4.29 10.33
CA GLU A 50 -8.95 -5.18 10.84
C GLU A 50 -7.54 -4.71 10.46
N GLY A 51 -6.63 -4.68 11.43
CA GLY A 51 -5.23 -4.32 11.22
C GLY A 51 -4.95 -2.81 11.30
N SER A 52 -3.81 -2.39 10.75
CA SER A 52 -3.41 -0.99 10.74
C SER A 52 -4.05 -0.22 9.59
N MET A 53 -4.52 1.01 9.86
CA MET A 53 -5.16 1.90 8.87
C MET A 53 -4.30 2.15 7.63
N PHE A 54 -3.03 2.43 7.85
CA PHE A 54 -2.05 2.54 6.79
C PHE A 54 -1.22 1.27 6.78
N TYR A 55 -0.73 0.88 5.60
CA TYR A 55 0.43 -0.01 5.58
C TYR A 55 1.51 0.65 6.44
N SER A 56 2.09 -0.09 7.39
CA SER A 56 3.22 0.39 8.17
C SER A 56 4.27 0.87 7.18
N THR A 57 4.41 2.18 7.03
CA THR A 57 5.35 2.75 6.08
C THR A 57 6.72 2.21 6.44
N PRO A 58 7.39 1.43 5.59
CA PRO A 58 8.82 1.26 5.75
C PRO A 58 9.44 2.52 5.13
N GLY A 59 9.11 3.66 5.74
CA GLY A 59 8.96 4.96 5.06
C GLY A 59 10.24 5.44 4.43
N GLU A 60 11.38 5.22 5.10
CA GLU A 60 12.69 5.60 4.56
C GLU A 60 13.49 4.38 4.13
N LYS A 61 13.40 3.27 4.89
CA LYS A 61 14.25 2.10 4.66
C LYS A 61 13.86 1.34 3.40
N LEU A 62 12.56 1.15 3.12
CA LEU A 62 12.14 0.50 1.88
C LEU A 62 12.33 1.43 0.68
N GLN A 63 12.00 2.72 0.81
CA GLN A 63 12.26 3.69 -0.26
C GLN A 63 13.74 3.75 -0.62
N ARG A 64 14.62 3.81 0.39
CA ARG A 64 16.08 3.74 0.20
C ARG A 64 16.52 2.41 -0.41
N MET A 65 15.95 1.30 0.04
CA MET A 65 16.25 -0.03 -0.53
C MET A 65 15.87 -0.09 -2.01
N THR A 66 14.67 0.35 -2.38
CA THR A 66 14.20 0.37 -3.77
C THR A 66 15.07 1.26 -4.66
N GLY A 67 15.45 2.45 -4.17
CA GLY A 67 16.38 3.33 -4.90
C GLY A 67 17.73 2.65 -5.15
N LEU A 68 18.37 2.15 -4.09
CA LEU A 68 19.66 1.46 -4.18
C LEU A 68 19.60 0.21 -5.07
N PHE A 69 18.49 -0.53 -5.03
CA PHE A 69 18.31 -1.74 -5.81
C PHE A 69 18.22 -1.43 -7.32
N ASN A 70 17.51 -0.37 -7.70
CA ASN A 70 17.36 0.03 -9.10
C ASN A 70 18.67 0.55 -9.72
N ASP A 71 19.57 1.13 -8.93
CA ASP A 71 20.88 1.61 -9.40
C ASP A 71 21.90 0.47 -9.63
N LEU A 72 21.61 -0.75 -9.15
CA LEU A 72 22.49 -1.90 -9.34
C LEU A 72 22.36 -2.49 -10.76
N PRO A 73 23.46 -2.94 -11.37
CA PRO A 73 23.40 -3.79 -12.56
C PRO A 73 22.57 -5.07 -12.30
N PRO A 74 21.84 -5.60 -13.29
CA PRO A 74 20.92 -6.74 -13.09
C PRO A 74 21.53 -7.94 -12.37
N LYS A 75 22.77 -8.32 -12.72
CA LYS A 75 23.50 -9.42 -12.06
C LYS A 75 23.67 -9.24 -10.54
N PHE A 76 23.68 -8.00 -10.06
CA PHE A 76 23.83 -7.68 -8.63
C PHE A 76 22.46 -7.52 -7.94
N GLN A 77 21.40 -7.21 -8.68
CA GLN A 77 20.03 -7.30 -8.17
C GLN A 77 19.70 -8.76 -7.79
N ASP A 78 19.99 -9.70 -8.68
CA ASP A 78 19.82 -11.14 -8.43
C ASP A 78 20.61 -11.60 -7.21
N TYR A 79 21.85 -11.10 -7.07
CA TYR A 79 22.69 -11.41 -5.92
C TYR A 79 22.09 -10.88 -4.60
N VAL A 80 21.58 -9.65 -4.57
CA VAL A 80 20.91 -9.10 -3.39
C VAL A 80 19.68 -9.92 -3.01
N MET A 81 18.90 -10.36 -3.99
CA MET A 81 17.74 -11.24 -3.75
C MET A 81 18.17 -12.57 -3.11
N GLN A 82 19.21 -13.21 -3.63
CA GLN A 82 19.75 -14.44 -3.03
C GLN A 82 20.22 -14.23 -1.58
N GLN A 83 20.82 -13.08 -1.26
CA GLN A 83 21.25 -12.78 0.11
C GLN A 83 20.05 -12.59 1.05
N ILE A 84 18.99 -11.92 0.59
CA ILE A 84 17.75 -11.76 1.35
C ILE A 84 17.13 -13.15 1.63
N GLU A 85 17.07 -14.03 0.63
CA GLU A 85 16.56 -15.40 0.79
C GLU A 85 17.40 -16.22 1.78
N GLN A 86 18.73 -16.13 1.71
CA GLN A 86 19.63 -16.79 2.66
C GLN A 86 19.39 -16.31 4.09
N LEU A 87 19.25 -14.99 4.28
CA LEU A 87 18.96 -14.41 5.59
C LEU A 87 17.62 -14.93 6.14
N LEU A 88 16.57 -14.95 5.31
CA LEU A 88 15.26 -15.47 5.70
C LEU A 88 15.30 -16.96 6.09
N ASN A 89 16.10 -17.76 5.38
CA ASN A 89 16.30 -19.18 5.69
C ASN A 89 17.06 -19.40 7.01
N VAL A 90 17.95 -18.49 7.40
CA VAL A 90 18.66 -18.54 8.68
C VAL A 90 17.75 -18.07 9.81
N THR A 91 16.97 -17.01 9.60
CA THR A 91 16.05 -16.48 10.63
C THR A 91 14.82 -17.37 10.80
N GLY A 92 14.32 -18.02 9.75
CA GLY A 92 13.22 -18.99 9.84
C GLY A 92 13.60 -20.33 10.48
N LYS A 93 14.90 -20.60 10.65
CA LYS A 93 15.43 -21.72 11.45
C LYS A 93 15.73 -21.33 12.91
N ALA A 94 15.57 -20.05 13.26
CA ALA A 94 15.92 -19.50 14.58
C ALA A 94 14.70 -19.29 15.51
N ASP A 95 13.49 -19.71 15.10
CA ASP A 95 12.33 -19.86 15.98
C ASP A 95 12.19 -21.34 16.42
N PRO A 96 12.64 -21.71 17.63
CA PRO A 96 12.12 -22.86 18.37
C PRO A 96 10.77 -22.57 19.06
#